data_AF-A0A529Q728-F1
#
_entry.id   AF-A0A529Q728-F1
#
_cell.length_a   1.000
_cell.length_b   1.000
_cell.length_c   1.000
_cell.angle_alpha   90.00
_cell.angle_beta   90.00
_cell.angle_gamma   90.00
#
_symmetry.space_group_name_H-M   'P 1'
#
loop_
_entity.id
_entity.type
_entity.pdbx_description
1 polymer ?
#
loop_
_entity_poly.entity_id
_entity_poly.type
_entity_poly.pdbx_seq_one_letter_code
_entity_poly.pdbx_strand_id
1 'polypeptide(L)'
;CTSISYYAQSLEGHVEIMAARKNVGKLIRDPSTPKALSAKLTSASAVRRFATEELALPDNSSYRSYVDVGRNDVTLAVFAAPQFLLAPVTWCFPVFGCVPYKGYFSRKDALENAAALQRQGLDVYVTGITAYSTLGWFSDPLLSTMLRQNDTYLASLVFHELAHQKVYVN
;
A
#
# COMPACT_ATOMS: atom_id res chain seq x y z
N CYS A 1 3.84 -0.77 -23.06
CA CYS A 1 4.06 0.59 -22.52
C CYS A 1 2.85 1.02 -21.71
N THR A 2 3.07 1.63 -20.55
CA THR A 2 2.03 2.14 -19.65
C THR A 2 1.47 3.46 -20.18
N SER A 3 0.14 3.66 -20.15
CA SER A 3 -0.51 4.86 -20.69
C SER A 3 -0.35 6.07 -19.77
N ILE A 4 -0.47 7.28 -20.33
CA ILE A 4 -0.52 8.54 -19.55
C ILE A 4 -1.67 8.50 -18.53
N SER A 5 -2.83 7.95 -18.91
CA SER A 5 -3.99 7.80 -18.02
C SER A 5 -3.68 6.98 -16.77
N TYR A 6 -2.84 5.94 -16.88
CA TYR A 6 -2.47 5.12 -15.74
C TYR A 6 -1.62 5.90 -14.72
N TYR A 7 -0.69 6.73 -15.18
CA TYR A 7 0.13 7.55 -14.28
C TYR A 7 -0.71 8.67 -13.65
N ALA A 8 -1.65 9.26 -14.40
CA ALA A 8 -2.57 10.26 -13.88
C ALA A 8 -3.39 9.70 -12.70
N GLN A 9 -4.05 8.55 -12.85
CA GLN A 9 -4.83 7.95 -11.75
C GLN A 9 -3.94 7.52 -10.57
N SER A 10 -2.70 7.10 -10.83
CA SER A 10 -1.74 6.74 -9.77
C SER A 10 -1.34 7.95 -8.93
N LEU A 11 -1.07 9.08 -9.60
CA LEU A 11 -0.71 10.33 -8.95
C LEU A 11 -1.90 10.91 -8.18
N GLU A 12 -3.09 10.92 -8.78
CA GLU A 12 -4.31 11.42 -8.14
C GLU A 12 -4.59 10.67 -6.83
N GLY A 13 -4.61 9.33 -6.87
CA GLY A 13 -4.85 8.52 -5.67
C GLY A 13 -3.77 8.70 -4.59
N HIS A 14 -2.51 8.86 -4.99
CA HIS A 14 -1.42 9.15 -4.05
C HIS A 14 -1.60 10.52 -3.39
N VAL A 15 -1.90 11.56 -4.18
CA VAL A 15 -2.10 12.93 -3.68
C VAL A 15 -3.29 13.00 -2.71
N GLU A 16 -4.41 12.34 -3.03
CA GLU A 16 -5.59 12.25 -2.16
C GLU A 16 -5.22 11.71 -0.77
N ILE A 17 -4.50 10.59 -0.72
CA ILE A 17 -4.04 9.99 0.53
C ILE A 17 -3.10 10.94 1.29
N MET A 18 -2.14 11.54 0.59
CA MET A 18 -1.15 12.41 1.21
C MET A 18 -1.76 13.70 1.76
N ALA A 19 -2.82 14.22 1.14
CA ALA A 19 -3.57 15.38 1.61
C ALA A 19 -4.43 15.08 2.84
N ALA A 20 -4.93 13.85 2.97
CA ALA A 20 -5.84 13.45 4.06
C ALA A 20 -5.13 13.10 5.39
N ARG A 21 -3.79 13.18 5.45
CA ARG A 21 -2.99 12.72 6.59
C ARG A 21 -3.28 13.49 7.87
N LYS A 22 -3.53 12.75 8.95
CA LYS A 22 -3.65 13.25 10.32
C LYS A 22 -2.49 12.72 11.17
N ASN A 23 -1.94 13.53 12.06
CA ASN A 23 -0.82 13.11 12.91
C ASN A 23 -1.28 12.05 13.94
N VAL A 24 -0.57 10.92 14.02
CA VAL A 24 -0.92 9.80 14.91
C VAL A 24 -0.90 10.22 16.39
N GLY A 25 0.14 10.93 16.81
CA GLY A 25 0.27 11.40 18.19
C GLY A 25 -0.86 12.36 18.61
N LYS A 26 -1.32 13.22 17.69
CA LYS A 26 -2.48 14.08 17.93
C LYS A 26 -3.76 13.26 18.10
N LEU A 27 -4.00 12.29 17.23
CA LEU A 27 -5.18 11.42 17.30
C LEU A 27 -5.23 10.59 18.59
N ILE A 28 -4.09 10.04 19.03
CA ILE A 28 -4.02 9.26 20.28
C ILE A 28 -4.43 10.10 21.50
N ARG A 29 -4.04 11.38 21.53
CA ARG A 29 -4.32 12.31 22.65
C ARG A 29 -5.68 13.00 22.55
N ASP A 30 -6.34 12.94 21.40
CA ASP A 30 -7.62 13.60 21.18
C ASP A 30 -8.76 12.77 21.81
N PRO A 31 -9.48 13.30 22.82
CA PRO A 31 -10.57 12.58 23.48
C PRO A 31 -11.77 12.29 22.57
N SER A 32 -11.87 12.98 21.42
CA SER A 32 -12.90 12.71 20.40
C SER A 32 -12.56 11.53 19.49
N THR A 33 -11.30 11.06 19.48
CA THR A 33 -10.91 9.88 18.69
C THR A 33 -11.54 8.62 19.28
N PRO A 34 -12.21 7.77 18.47
CA PRO A 34 -12.77 6.52 18.94
C PRO A 34 -11.73 5.67 19.66
N LYS A 35 -12.07 5.15 20.86
CA LYS A 35 -11.13 4.40 21.71
C LYS A 35 -10.44 3.24 20.98
N ALA A 36 -11.18 2.51 20.14
CA ALA A 36 -10.64 1.41 19.35
C ALA A 36 -9.56 1.88 18.35
N LEU A 37 -9.79 3.02 17.68
CA LEU A 37 -8.80 3.61 16.78
C LEU A 37 -7.58 4.12 17.56
N SER A 38 -7.79 4.81 18.69
CA SER A 38 -6.69 5.28 19.55
C SER A 38 -5.82 4.11 20.04
N ALA A 39 -6.43 2.99 20.44
CA ALA A 39 -5.71 1.77 20.83
C ALA A 39 -4.86 1.21 19.66
N LYS A 40 -5.45 1.06 18.47
CA LYS A 40 -4.73 0.58 17.28
C LYS A 40 -3.57 1.49 16.88
N LEU A 41 -3.77 2.81 16.93
CA LEU A 41 -2.72 3.79 16.65
C LEU A 41 -1.61 3.77 17.70
N THR A 42 -1.94 3.49 18.96
CA THR A 42 -0.96 3.29 20.03
C THR A 42 -0.13 2.04 19.77
N SER A 43 -0.75 0.91 19.44
CA SER A 43 -0.04 -0.31 19.02
C SER A 43 0.86 -0.07 17.81
N ALA A 44 0.35 0.62 16.78
CA ALA A 44 1.13 0.95 15.59
C ALA A 44 2.36 1.81 15.93
N SER A 45 2.23 2.75 16.86
CA SER A 45 3.34 3.58 17.34
C SER A 45 4.40 2.75 18.06
N ALA A 46 3.98 1.78 18.87
CA ALA A 46 4.89 0.86 19.56
C ALA A 46 5.62 -0.07 18.58
N VAL A 47 4.90 -0.64 17.61
CA VAL A 47 5.46 -1.44 16.50
C VAL A 47 6.51 -0.64 15.75
N ARG A 48 6.19 0.58 15.32
CA ARG A 48 7.10 1.44 14.57
C ARG A 48 8.35 1.81 15.39
N ARG A 49 8.20 2.00 16.70
CA ARG A 49 9.35 2.21 17.59
C ARG A 49 10.26 0.98 17.65
N PHE A 50 9.68 -0.20 17.84
CA PHE A 50 10.42 -1.48 17.83
C PHE A 50 11.18 -1.70 16.51
N ALA A 51 10.54 -1.39 15.37
CA ALA A 51 11.18 -1.47 14.05
C ALA A 51 12.50 -0.68 14.00
N THR A 52 12.51 0.53 14.55
CA THR A 52 13.70 1.38 14.58
C THR A 52 14.70 0.94 15.64
N GLU A 53 14.26 0.77 16.87
CA GLU A 53 15.14 0.57 18.04
C GLU A 53 15.75 -0.84 18.07
N GLU A 54 14.98 -1.86 17.69
CA GLU A 54 15.37 -3.27 17.86
C GLU A 54 15.75 -3.95 16.53
N LEU A 55 15.14 -3.53 15.43
CA LEU A 55 15.38 -4.14 14.10
C LEU A 55 16.30 -3.30 13.20
N ALA A 56 16.75 -2.13 13.67
CA ALA A 56 17.56 -1.18 12.91
C ALA A 56 16.96 -0.85 11.52
N LEU A 57 15.62 -0.79 11.43
CA LEU A 57 14.88 -0.32 10.26
C LEU A 57 14.83 1.22 10.24
N PRO A 58 14.59 1.85 9.07
CA PRO A 58 14.72 3.30 8.92
C PRO A 58 13.91 4.13 9.93
N ASP A 59 14.56 5.12 10.54
CA ASP A 59 13.92 6.10 11.43
C ASP A 59 13.39 7.33 10.68
N ASN A 60 12.50 7.14 9.72
CA ASN A 60 11.91 8.24 8.95
C ASN A 60 10.46 8.55 9.37
N SER A 61 9.82 9.46 8.64
CA SER A 61 8.45 9.92 8.93
C SER A 61 7.33 8.96 8.48
N SER A 62 7.65 7.83 7.84
CA SER A 62 6.67 6.81 7.48
C SER A 62 5.95 6.27 8.73
N TYR A 63 4.66 6.01 8.58
CA TYR A 63 3.75 5.47 9.59
C TYR A 63 3.57 6.34 10.85
N ARG A 64 4.01 7.61 10.83
CA ARG A 64 3.78 8.61 11.90
C ARG A 64 2.49 9.43 11.68
N SER A 65 1.80 9.22 10.57
CA SER A 65 0.52 9.81 10.22
C SER A 65 -0.49 8.73 9.88
N TYR A 66 -1.78 9.05 9.94
CA TYR A 66 -2.91 8.15 9.70
C TYR A 66 -3.85 8.74 8.66
N VAL A 67 -4.40 7.88 7.80
CA VAL A 67 -5.44 8.21 6.83
C VAL A 67 -6.54 7.17 6.91
N ASP A 68 -7.77 7.62 7.08
CA ASP A 68 -8.93 6.78 6.83
C ASP A 68 -9.32 6.88 5.35
N VAL A 69 -9.10 5.80 4.60
CA VAL A 69 -9.37 5.78 3.16
C VAL A 69 -10.84 5.55 2.83
N GLY A 70 -11.68 5.20 3.81
CA GLY A 70 -13.13 5.01 3.61
C GLY A 70 -13.51 3.85 2.68
N ARG A 71 -12.57 2.96 2.33
CA ARG A 71 -12.77 1.84 1.39
C ARG A 71 -12.04 0.59 1.85
N ASN A 72 -12.38 -0.56 1.24
CA ASN A 72 -11.88 -1.86 1.68
C ASN A 72 -10.41 -2.14 1.37
N ASP A 73 -9.93 -1.57 0.28
CA ASP A 73 -8.61 -1.79 -0.27
C ASP A 73 -8.04 -0.43 -0.67
N VAL A 74 -6.76 -0.17 -0.40
CA VAL A 74 -6.15 1.09 -0.84
C VAL A 74 -5.97 1.10 -2.36
N THR A 75 -5.65 -0.05 -2.94
CA THR A 75 -5.51 -0.25 -4.39
C THR A 75 -6.01 -1.64 -4.76
N LEU A 76 -6.26 -1.87 -6.05
CA LEU A 76 -6.39 -3.20 -6.62
C LEU A 76 -5.11 -3.58 -7.35
N ALA A 77 -4.70 -4.84 -7.23
CA ALA A 77 -3.63 -5.42 -8.04
C ALA A 77 -4.21 -6.36 -9.09
N VAL A 78 -3.76 -6.19 -10.33
CA VAL A 78 -4.06 -7.09 -11.45
C VAL A 78 -2.83 -7.94 -11.74
N PHE A 79 -3.02 -9.25 -11.71
CA PHE A 79 -2.05 -10.26 -12.11
C PHE A 79 -2.57 -10.94 -13.38
N ALA A 80 -1.67 -11.34 -14.28
CA ALA A 80 -2.04 -12.12 -15.44
C ALA A 80 -0.95 -13.12 -15.81
N ALA A 81 -1.32 -14.27 -16.36
CA ALA A 81 -0.40 -15.28 -16.88
C ALA A 81 -1.05 -16.05 -18.04
N PRO A 82 -0.28 -16.69 -18.94
CA PRO A 82 -0.85 -17.62 -19.91
C PRO A 82 -1.50 -18.81 -19.21
N GLN A 83 -2.62 -19.31 -19.75
CA GLN A 83 -3.46 -20.33 -19.11
C GLN A 83 -2.74 -21.61 -18.65
N PHE A 84 -1.67 -21.99 -19.36
CA PHE A 84 -0.91 -23.22 -19.08
C PHE A 84 0.54 -22.96 -18.66
N LEU A 85 0.83 -21.74 -18.18
CA LEU A 85 2.18 -21.35 -17.78
C LEU A 85 2.15 -20.50 -16.52
N LEU A 86 2.90 -20.91 -15.49
CA LEU A 86 3.10 -20.11 -14.26
C LEU A 86 4.16 -19.01 -14.46
N ALA A 87 4.04 -18.26 -15.55
CA ALA A 87 4.89 -17.11 -15.85
C ALA A 87 4.02 -15.84 -15.89
N PRO A 88 4.10 -14.98 -14.86
CA PRO A 88 3.28 -13.78 -14.82
C PRO A 88 3.71 -12.79 -15.91
N VAL A 89 2.75 -12.07 -16.45
CA VAL A 89 3.01 -10.84 -17.19
C VAL A 89 3.70 -9.86 -16.25
N THR A 90 4.82 -9.31 -16.69
CA THR A 90 5.59 -8.33 -15.94
C THR A 90 5.33 -6.92 -16.46
N TRP A 91 5.17 -5.97 -15.55
CA TRP A 91 5.07 -4.55 -15.88
C TRP A 91 6.27 -3.81 -15.33
N CYS A 92 6.94 -3.05 -16.20
CA CYS A 92 8.13 -2.29 -15.84
C CYS A 92 7.80 -0.79 -15.66
N PHE A 93 8.29 -0.23 -14.57
CA PHE A 93 8.13 1.16 -14.18
C PHE A 93 9.50 1.82 -13.97
N PRO A 94 9.65 3.13 -14.21
CA PRO A 94 10.95 3.81 -14.11
C PRO A 94 11.61 3.70 -12.74
N VAL A 95 10.82 3.73 -11.66
CA VAL A 95 11.33 3.75 -10.28
C VAL A 95 11.30 2.35 -9.65
N PHE A 96 10.24 1.59 -9.89
CA PHE A 96 9.98 0.31 -9.21
C PHE A 96 10.49 -0.91 -9.96
N GLY A 97 11.14 -0.74 -11.12
CA GLY A 97 11.57 -1.84 -11.97
C GLY A 97 10.40 -2.66 -12.51
N CYS A 98 10.63 -3.94 -12.78
CA CYS A 98 9.63 -4.85 -13.33
C CYS A 98 9.01 -5.70 -12.22
N VAL A 99 7.69 -5.69 -12.13
CA VAL A 99 6.93 -6.40 -11.09
C VAL A 99 5.86 -7.30 -11.73
N PRO A 100 5.47 -8.42 -11.10
CA PRO A 100 4.53 -9.40 -11.65
C PRO A 100 3.05 -9.01 -11.49
N TYR A 101 2.78 -7.75 -11.16
CA TYR A 101 1.43 -7.22 -11.00
C TYR A 101 1.38 -5.75 -11.40
N LYS A 102 0.17 -5.25 -11.62
CA LYS A 102 -0.08 -3.82 -11.85
C LYS A 102 -1.11 -3.29 -10.86
N GLY A 103 -0.70 -2.30 -10.08
CA GLY A 103 -1.54 -1.66 -9.05
C GLY A 103 -2.38 -0.50 -9.59
N TYR A 104 -3.60 -0.35 -9.08
CA TYR A 104 -4.58 0.65 -9.51
C TYR A 104 -5.31 1.27 -8.30
N PHE A 105 -5.39 2.59 -8.25
CA PHE A 105 -6.30 3.29 -7.33
C PHE A 105 -7.74 3.29 -7.86
N SER A 106 -7.91 3.44 -9.18
CA SER A 106 -9.21 3.32 -9.85
C SER A 106 -9.63 1.86 -10.01
N ARG A 107 -10.73 1.47 -9.35
CA ARG A 107 -11.35 0.15 -9.55
C ARG A 107 -11.77 -0.06 -11.01
N LYS A 108 -12.31 0.99 -11.64
CA LYS A 108 -12.74 0.93 -13.05
C LYS A 108 -11.56 0.56 -13.94
N ASP A 109 -10.45 1.26 -13.81
CA ASP A 109 -9.26 1.07 -14.65
C ASP A 109 -8.63 -0.32 -14.43
N ALA A 110 -8.66 -0.84 -13.19
CA ALA A 110 -8.22 -2.19 -12.89
C ALA A 110 -9.07 -3.25 -13.63
N LEU A 111 -10.39 -3.10 -13.62
CA LEU A 111 -11.32 -4.02 -14.27
C LEU A 111 -11.26 -3.91 -15.80
N GLU A 112 -11.10 -2.71 -16.35
CA GLU A 112 -10.89 -2.52 -17.79
C GLU A 112 -9.58 -3.17 -18.26
N ASN A 113 -8.51 -3.04 -17.48
CA ASN A 113 -7.25 -3.72 -17.76
C ASN A 113 -7.38 -5.24 -17.67
N ALA A 114 -8.04 -5.75 -16.64
CA ALA A 114 -8.31 -7.18 -16.48
C ALA A 114 -9.09 -7.74 -17.68
N ALA A 115 -10.16 -7.07 -18.10
CA ALA A 115 -10.95 -7.47 -19.26
C ALA A 115 -10.15 -7.42 -20.58
N ALA A 116 -9.24 -6.44 -20.72
CA ALA A 116 -8.35 -6.36 -21.88
C ALA A 116 -7.33 -7.51 -21.93
N LEU A 117 -6.81 -7.95 -20.78
CA LEU A 117 -5.89 -9.09 -20.68
C LEU A 117 -6.62 -10.42 -20.90
N GLN A 118 -7.82 -10.59 -20.36
CA GLN A 118 -8.66 -11.78 -20.60
C GLN A 118 -8.99 -11.94 -22.09
N ARG A 119 -9.29 -10.84 -22.80
CA ARG A 119 -9.50 -10.87 -24.27
C ARG A 119 -8.28 -11.29 -25.06
N GLN A 120 -7.09 -11.25 -24.47
CA GLN A 120 -5.84 -11.77 -25.06
C GLN A 120 -5.62 -13.26 -24.75
N GLY A 121 -6.56 -13.92 -24.07
CA GLY A 121 -6.46 -15.33 -23.68
C GLY A 121 -5.61 -15.59 -22.44
N LEU A 122 -5.38 -14.56 -21.61
CA LEU A 122 -4.64 -14.69 -20.35
C LEU A 122 -5.59 -15.03 -19.20
N ASP A 123 -5.10 -15.85 -18.27
CA ASP A 123 -5.71 -16.01 -16.95
C ASP A 123 -5.40 -14.77 -16.12
N VAL A 124 -6.43 -14.16 -15.54
CA VAL A 124 -6.31 -12.88 -14.82
C VAL A 124 -6.87 -13.02 -13.41
N TYR A 125 -6.10 -12.53 -12.43
CA TYR A 125 -6.51 -12.45 -11.04
C TYR A 125 -6.47 -11.00 -10.57
N VAL A 126 -7.57 -10.53 -9.97
CA VAL A 126 -7.68 -9.19 -9.42
C VAL A 126 -7.93 -9.30 -7.93
N THR A 127 -7.11 -8.62 -7.12
CA THR A 127 -7.22 -8.66 -5.66
C THR A 127 -7.07 -7.29 -5.03
N GLY A 128 -7.68 -7.14 -3.87
CA GLY A 128 -7.58 -5.96 -3.02
C GLY A 128 -6.26 -5.94 -2.25
N ILE A 129 -5.63 -4.77 -2.21
CA ILE A 129 -4.39 -4.54 -1.49
C ILE A 129 -4.65 -3.61 -0.30
N THR A 130 -4.14 -3.99 0.87
CA THR A 130 -4.40 -3.30 2.14
C THR A 130 -3.36 -2.23 2.48
N ALA A 131 -2.19 -2.28 1.86
CA ALA A 131 -1.13 -1.29 2.00
C ALA A 131 -0.34 -1.13 0.70
N TYR A 132 0.21 0.05 0.49
CA TYR A 132 1.22 0.28 -0.54
C TYR A 132 2.37 1.05 0.09
N SER A 133 3.57 0.89 -0.45
CA SER A 133 4.72 1.72 -0.10
C SER A 133 5.27 2.43 -1.31
N THR A 134 5.76 3.64 -1.08
CA THR A 134 6.53 4.43 -2.03
C THR A 134 8.03 4.18 -1.91
N LEU A 135 8.46 3.09 -1.25
CA LEU A 135 9.87 2.72 -1.04
C LEU A 135 10.70 3.81 -0.34
N GLY A 136 10.04 4.64 0.48
CA GLY A 136 10.70 5.71 1.23
C GLY A 136 10.87 7.03 0.48
N TRP A 137 10.38 7.14 -0.77
CA TRP A 137 10.30 8.41 -1.48
C TRP A 137 9.33 9.39 -0.82
N PHE A 138 8.31 8.85 -0.16
CA PHE A 138 7.37 9.61 0.66
C PHE A 138 7.23 9.02 2.06
N SER A 139 6.67 9.83 2.95
CA SER A 139 6.31 9.40 4.30
C SER A 139 4.92 8.77 4.27
N ASP A 140 4.88 7.50 3.88
CA ASP A 140 3.65 6.71 3.74
C ASP A 140 2.87 6.69 5.08
N PRO A 141 1.56 6.98 5.10
CA PRO A 141 0.78 6.94 6.32
C PRO A 141 0.36 5.52 6.72
N LEU A 142 -0.03 5.33 7.98
CA LEU A 142 -0.88 4.21 8.38
C LEU A 142 -2.25 4.38 7.72
N LEU A 143 -2.72 3.35 7.03
CA LEU A 143 -4.02 3.37 6.37
C LEU A 143 -5.06 2.63 7.23
N SER A 144 -6.32 3.06 7.20
CA SER A 144 -7.41 2.34 7.90
C SER A 144 -7.54 0.87 7.45
N THR A 145 -7.13 0.53 6.23
CA THR A 145 -7.04 -0.84 5.71
C THR A 145 -5.99 -1.70 6.41
N MET A 146 -4.88 -1.11 6.89
CA MET A 146 -3.83 -1.83 7.64
C MET A 146 -4.28 -2.18 9.06
N LEU A 147 -5.15 -1.37 9.66
CA LEU A 147 -5.54 -1.49 11.07
C LEU A 147 -6.67 -2.50 11.31
N ARG A 148 -7.19 -3.13 10.26
CA ARG A 148 -8.32 -4.10 10.33
C ARG A 148 -7.93 -5.43 10.94
N GLN A 149 -6.67 -5.82 10.76
CA GLN A 149 -6.15 -7.08 11.26
C GLN A 149 -5.60 -6.93 12.68
N ASN A 150 -5.13 -8.04 13.25
CA ASN A 150 -4.49 -8.04 14.57
C ASN A 150 -3.12 -7.33 14.55
N ASP A 151 -2.59 -7.08 15.75
CA ASP A 151 -1.37 -6.29 15.92
C ASP A 151 -0.13 -7.03 15.40
N THR A 152 -0.14 -8.37 15.37
CA THR A 152 0.92 -9.19 14.76
C THR A 152 0.99 -8.99 13.25
N TYR A 153 -0.16 -8.99 12.56
CA TYR A 153 -0.21 -8.68 11.13
C TYR A 153 0.26 -7.25 10.87
N LEU A 154 -0.21 -6.29 11.68
CA LEU A 154 0.22 -4.89 11.56
C LEU A 154 1.74 -4.76 11.73
N ALA A 155 2.31 -5.46 12.72
CA ALA A 155 3.75 -5.49 12.94
C ALA A 155 4.50 -6.05 11.74
N SER A 156 4.10 -7.24 11.27
CA SER A 156 4.69 -7.87 10.09
C SER A 156 4.66 -6.94 8.88
N LEU A 157 3.54 -6.27 8.65
CA LEU A 157 3.36 -5.37 7.52
C LEU A 157 4.23 -4.12 7.64
N VAL A 158 4.21 -3.43 8.79
CA VAL A 158 5.04 -2.24 9.01
C VAL A 158 6.53 -2.57 8.88
N PHE A 159 6.97 -3.72 9.38
CA PHE A 159 8.36 -4.16 9.23
C PHE A 159 8.72 -4.46 7.78
N HIS A 160 7.84 -5.15 7.06
CA HIS A 160 8.01 -5.43 5.63
C HIS A 160 8.17 -4.15 4.82
N GLU A 161 7.25 -3.20 4.99
CA GLU A 161 7.30 -1.96 4.22
C GLU A 161 8.48 -1.07 4.60
N LEU A 162 8.87 -0.99 5.89
CA LEU A 162 10.08 -0.27 6.29
C LEU A 162 11.36 -0.95 5.79
N ALA A 163 11.38 -2.27 5.68
CA ALA A 163 12.51 -3.01 5.11
C ALA A 163 12.74 -2.64 3.64
N HIS A 164 11.67 -2.50 2.85
CA HIS A 164 11.75 -2.03 1.46
C HIS A 164 12.41 -0.65 1.32
N GLN A 165 12.29 0.22 2.33
CA GLN A 165 12.93 1.53 2.34
C GLN A 165 14.43 1.46 2.63
N LYS A 166 14.91 0.35 3.17
CA LYS A 166 16.33 0.09 3.44
C LYS A 166 16.97 -0.71 2.30
N VAL A 167 16.30 -1.76 1.85
CA VAL A 167 16.73 -2.64 0.76
C VAL A 167 15.50 -3.05 -0.03
N TYR A 168 15.53 -2.80 -1.33
CA TYR A 168 14.51 -3.22 -2.28
C TYR A 168 15.15 -4.12 -3.34
N VAL A 169 14.62 -5.33 -3.49
CA VAL A 169 15.07 -6.31 -4.50
C VAL A 169 13.87 -6.68 -5.36
N ASN A 170 14.02 -6.54 -6.67
CA ASN A 170 13.04 -6.96 -7.68
C ASN A 170 13.40 -8.33 -8.24
#